data_AF-A0A6G0FLI5-F1
#
_entry.id   AF-A0A6G0FLI5-F1
#
_cell.length_a   1.000
_cell.length_b   1.000
_cell.length_c   1.000
_cell.angle_alpha   90.00
_cell.angle_beta   90.00
_cell.angle_gamma   90.00
#
_symmetry.space_group_name_H-M   'P 1'
#
loop_
_entity.id
_entity.type
_entity.pdbx_description
1 polymer ?
#
loop_
_entity_poly.entity_id
_entity_poly.type
_entity_poly.pdbx_seq_one_letter_code
_entity_poly.pdbx_strand_id
1 'polypeptide(L)'
;MTTQARKTARTLADFAGDVPAPGALLDWRHHLHYQWPAPCVLCRRPTPLRSHDGEAAHKVCAEQWITAHNTEALRTHRFVSDRRTTSKPNQHA
;
A
#
# COMPACT_ATOMS: atom_id res chain seq x y z
N MET A 1 -14.10 11.79 -33.15
CA MET A 1 -12.92 11.59 -32.28
C MET A 1 -13.34 11.71 -30.82
N THR A 2 -13.70 10.62 -30.16
CA THR A 2 -13.69 10.53 -28.68
C THR A 2 -13.87 9.08 -28.26
N THR A 3 -12.77 8.39 -27.99
CA THR A 3 -12.80 7.04 -27.41
C THR A 3 -12.77 7.19 -25.90
N GLN A 4 -13.89 6.91 -25.24
CA GLN A 4 -14.03 6.97 -23.79
C GLN A 4 -13.29 5.79 -23.16
N ALA A 5 -12.32 6.07 -22.29
CA ALA A 5 -11.55 5.07 -21.56
C ALA A 5 -12.47 4.28 -20.62
N ARG A 6 -12.52 2.96 -20.80
CA ARG A 6 -13.31 2.06 -19.95
C ARG A 6 -12.68 2.00 -18.56
N LYS A 7 -13.43 2.43 -17.55
CA LYS A 7 -13.14 2.21 -16.12
C LYS A 7 -13.20 0.70 -15.87
N THR A 8 -12.07 0.02 -15.88
CA THR A 8 -12.00 -1.40 -15.56
C THR A 8 -12.37 -1.61 -14.09
N ALA A 9 -13.52 -2.25 -13.86
CA ALA A 9 -13.91 -2.73 -12.55
C ALA A 9 -12.87 -3.76 -12.07
N ARG A 10 -12.25 -3.49 -10.91
CA ARG A 10 -11.26 -4.37 -10.25
C ARG A 10 -11.96 -5.61 -9.70
N THR A 11 -11.33 -6.77 -9.80
CA THR A 11 -11.88 -8.05 -9.30
C THR A 11 -11.39 -8.29 -7.87
N LEU A 12 -12.14 -9.07 -7.06
CA LEU A 12 -11.74 -9.41 -5.68
C LEU A 12 -10.37 -10.11 -5.59
N ALA A 13 -9.96 -10.83 -6.66
CA ALA A 13 -8.65 -11.46 -6.76
C ALA A 13 -7.49 -10.47 -6.86
N ASP A 14 -7.73 -9.24 -7.33
CA ASP A 14 -6.68 -8.23 -7.43
C ASP A 14 -6.19 -7.81 -6.04
N PHE A 15 -7.06 -7.70 -5.04
CA PHE A 15 -6.70 -7.16 -3.72
C PHE A 15 -5.96 -8.16 -2.81
N ALA A 16 -5.95 -9.44 -3.17
CA ALA A 16 -5.32 -10.51 -2.37
C ALA A 16 -3.78 -10.50 -2.42
N GLY A 17 -3.17 -9.76 -3.35
CA GLY A 17 -1.70 -9.68 -3.51
C GLY A 17 -1.04 -8.45 -2.87
N ASP A 18 -1.83 -7.62 -2.19
CA ASP A 18 -1.44 -6.27 -1.82
C ASP A 18 -0.95 -6.20 -0.34
N VAL A 19 -1.43 -7.10 0.52
CA VAL A 19 -0.91 -7.25 1.89
C VAL A 19 0.29 -8.19 1.86
N PRO A 20 1.47 -7.77 2.35
CA PRO A 20 2.65 -8.64 2.38
C PRO A 20 2.44 -9.84 3.32
N ALA A 21 3.09 -10.95 3.00
CA ALA A 21 3.17 -12.09 3.91
C ALA A 21 3.81 -11.65 5.27
N PRO A 22 3.54 -12.36 6.38
CA PRO A 22 4.21 -12.09 7.65
C PRO A 22 5.74 -12.09 7.47
N GLY A 23 6.42 -11.07 7.98
CA GLY A 23 7.88 -10.92 7.83
C GLY A 23 8.36 -10.41 6.46
N ALA A 24 7.48 -10.24 5.47
CA ALA A 24 7.82 -9.53 4.23
C ALA A 24 7.74 -8.00 4.43
N LEU A 25 8.52 -7.27 3.64
CA LEU A 25 8.64 -5.81 3.74
C LEU A 25 7.57 -5.09 2.93
N LEU A 26 7.07 -3.98 3.47
CA LEU A 26 6.15 -3.07 2.78
C LEU A 26 6.90 -2.24 1.73
N ASP A 27 6.29 -1.97 0.58
CA ASP A 27 6.80 -0.97 -0.36
C ASP A 27 5.97 0.32 -0.30
N TRP A 28 6.43 1.31 0.47
CA TRP A 28 5.85 2.67 0.58
C TRP A 28 6.87 3.74 0.18
N ARG A 29 7.76 3.42 -0.76
CA ARG A 29 8.84 4.32 -1.18
C ARG A 29 8.33 5.46 -2.05
N HIS A 30 7.13 5.36 -2.60
CA HIS A 30 6.56 6.35 -3.48
C HIS A 30 6.24 7.66 -2.73
N HIS A 31 6.49 8.80 -3.37
CA HIS A 31 6.34 10.13 -2.74
C HIS A 31 4.91 10.41 -2.23
N LEU A 32 3.90 9.73 -2.79
CA LEU A 32 2.50 9.84 -2.36
C LEU A 32 2.27 9.42 -0.90
N HIS A 33 3.17 8.61 -0.32
CA HIS A 33 3.09 8.23 1.07
C HIS A 33 3.60 9.30 2.03
N TYR A 34 4.19 10.39 1.54
CA TYR A 34 4.76 11.43 2.40
C TYR A 34 3.82 12.64 2.50
N GLN A 35 3.43 12.96 3.73
CA GLN A 35 2.60 14.12 4.08
C GLN A 35 3.15 14.82 5.34
N TRP A 36 2.51 15.90 5.77
CA TRP A 36 2.84 16.58 7.03
C TRP A 36 2.82 15.60 8.22
N PRO A 37 3.72 15.73 9.21
CA PRO A 37 3.79 14.80 10.32
C PRO A 37 2.46 14.69 11.08
N ALA A 38 2.00 13.46 11.28
CA ALA A 38 0.84 13.14 12.10
C ALA A 38 1.19 12.00 13.07
N PRO A 39 0.47 11.83 14.19
CA PRO A 39 0.73 10.75 15.13
C PRO A 39 0.52 9.37 14.48
N CYS A 40 1.52 8.50 14.57
CA CYS A 40 1.41 7.11 14.12
C CYS A 40 0.23 6.43 14.83
N VAL A 41 -0.66 5.79 14.09
CA VAL A 41 -1.85 5.13 14.65
C VAL A 41 -1.52 3.97 15.60
N LEU A 42 -0.31 3.41 15.50
CA LEU A 42 0.17 2.29 16.32
C LEU A 42 0.98 2.74 17.55
N CYS A 43 2.03 3.56 17.35
CA CYS A 43 2.95 3.95 18.43
C CYS A 43 2.80 5.41 18.90
N ARG A 44 1.90 6.17 18.27
CA ARG A 44 1.58 7.59 18.56
C ARG A 44 2.72 8.61 18.35
N ARG A 45 3.94 8.17 18.01
CA ARG A 45 5.04 9.08 17.64
C ARG A 45 4.79 9.72 16.27
N PRO A 46 5.26 10.96 16.02
CA PRO A 46 5.04 11.63 14.75
C PRO A 46 5.67 10.88 13.58
N THR A 47 4.97 10.84 12.44
CA THR A 47 5.45 10.27 11.18
C THR A 47 4.95 11.08 9.98
N PRO A 48 5.82 11.38 9.01
CA PRO A 48 5.38 11.92 7.73
C PRO A 48 4.77 10.84 6.82
N LEU A 49 4.97 9.56 7.14
CA LEU A 49 4.61 8.45 6.27
C LEU A 49 3.13 8.07 6.41
N ARG A 50 2.53 7.62 5.30
CA ARG A 50 1.14 7.22 5.16
C ARG A 50 1.03 5.81 4.64
N SER A 51 0.05 5.06 5.12
CA SER A 51 -0.36 3.82 4.48
C SER A 51 -1.02 4.09 3.13
N HIS A 52 -1.29 3.04 2.36
CA HIS A 52 -2.07 3.12 1.12
C HIS A 52 -3.42 3.85 1.30
N ASP A 53 -4.07 3.68 2.46
CA ASP A 53 -5.37 4.30 2.78
C ASP A 53 -5.23 5.67 3.45
N GLY A 54 -4.01 6.22 3.51
CA GLY A 54 -3.75 7.55 4.09
C GLY A 54 -3.64 7.58 5.62
N GLU A 55 -3.60 6.43 6.30
CA GLU A 55 -3.38 6.41 7.75
C GLU A 55 -1.92 6.72 8.08
N ALA A 56 -1.67 7.58 9.08
CA ALA A 56 -0.30 7.87 9.53
C ALA A 56 0.31 6.65 10.24
N ALA A 57 1.36 6.07 9.67
CA ALA A 57 2.04 4.92 10.26
C ALA A 57 3.53 4.94 9.90
N HIS A 58 4.39 4.61 10.86
CA HIS A 58 5.76 4.22 10.52
C HIS A 58 5.71 2.89 9.78
N LYS A 59 6.54 2.75 8.74
CA LYS A 59 6.64 1.51 7.97
C LYS A 59 6.92 0.29 8.86
N VAL A 60 7.89 0.41 9.77
CA VAL A 60 8.25 -0.67 10.70
C VAL A 60 7.09 -1.04 11.63
N CYS A 61 6.33 -0.06 12.13
CA CYS A 61 5.17 -0.34 12.96
C CYS A 61 4.10 -1.11 12.17
N ALA A 62 3.88 -0.74 10.90
CA ALA A 62 2.94 -1.44 10.03
C ALA A 62 3.41 -2.88 9.72
N GLU A 63 4.69 -3.09 9.39
CA GLU A 63 5.28 -4.43 9.16
C GLU A 63 5.15 -5.34 10.39
N GLN A 64 5.43 -4.80 11.59
CA GLN A 64 5.24 -5.51 12.85
C GLN A 64 3.77 -5.87 13.09
N TRP A 65 2.86 -4.93 12.81
CA TRP A 65 1.43 -5.18 12.96
C TRP A 65 0.93 -6.27 12.03
N ILE A 66 1.32 -6.26 10.75
CA ILE A 66 0.97 -7.31 9.77
C ILE A 66 1.53 -8.66 10.22
N THR A 67 2.75 -8.69 10.73
CA THR A 67 3.37 -9.92 11.24
C THR A 67 2.58 -10.50 12.42
N ALA A 68 2.09 -9.65 13.33
CA ALA A 68 1.30 -10.07 14.48
C ALA A 68 -0.18 -10.36 14.18
N HIS A 69 -0.76 -9.71 13.17
CA HIS A 69 -2.21 -9.74 12.88
C HIS A 69 -2.50 -10.07 11.41
N ASN A 70 -1.77 -11.02 10.83
CA ASN A 70 -1.82 -11.26 9.38
C ASN A 70 -3.22 -11.61 8.85
N THR A 71 -3.99 -12.41 9.58
CA THR A 71 -5.37 -12.77 9.21
C THR A 71 -6.27 -11.54 9.15
N GLU A 72 -6.14 -10.62 10.12
CA GLU A 72 -6.86 -9.35 10.15
C GLU A 72 -6.40 -8.43 9.02
N ALA A 73 -5.09 -8.36 8.77
CA ALA A 73 -4.51 -7.58 7.68
C ALA A 73 -5.07 -8.02 6.32
N LEU A 74 -5.13 -9.34 6.06
CA LEU A 74 -5.69 -9.91 4.85
C LEU A 74 -7.20 -9.65 4.72
N ARG A 75 -7.94 -9.71 5.84
CA ARG A 75 -9.38 -9.47 5.84
C ARG A 75 -9.75 -8.01 5.60
N THR A 76 -8.98 -7.09 6.17
CA THR A 76 -9.27 -5.65 6.16
C THR A 76 -8.49 -4.89 5.09
N HIS A 77 -7.51 -5.52 4.45
CA HIS A 77 -6.56 -4.87 3.56
C HIS A 77 -5.82 -3.69 4.21
N ARG A 78 -5.64 -3.76 5.53
CA ARG A 78 -4.93 -2.72 6.29
C ARG A 78 -3.42 -2.87 6.09
N PHE A 79 -2.76 -1.77 5.74
CA PHE A 79 -1.33 -1.70 5.44
C PHE A 79 -0.89 -2.55 4.24
N VAL A 80 -1.36 -2.15 3.06
CA VAL A 80 -0.99 -2.72 1.76
C VAL A 80 0.31 -2.14 1.23
N SER A 81 1.14 -2.96 0.57
CA SER A 81 2.30 -2.50 -0.23
C SER A 81 1.86 -1.88 -1.55
N ASP A 82 2.61 -0.91 -2.07
CA ASP A 82 2.43 -0.48 -3.44
C ASP A 82 2.70 -1.64 -4.41
N ARG A 83 1.81 -1.80 -5.39
CA ARG A 83 2.13 -2.64 -6.55
C ARG A 83 3.27 -1.99 -7.29
N ARG A 84 4.39 -2.70 -7.44
CA ARG A 84 5.40 -2.33 -8.44
C ARG A 84 4.70 -2.33 -9.79
N THR A 85 4.43 -1.15 -10.34
CA THR A 85 4.04 -1.04 -11.74
C THR A 85 5.22 -1.53 -12.54
N THR A 86 5.12 -2.73 -13.11
CA THR A 86 6.08 -3.18 -14.11
C THR A 86 6.03 -2.16 -15.23
N SER A 87 7.09 -1.35 -15.37
CA SER A 87 7.24 -0.42 -16.48
C SER A 87 6.97 -1.19 -17.77
N LYS A 88 5.99 -0.73 -18.57
CA LYS A 88 5.76 -1.29 -19.90
C LYS A 88 7.11 -1.28 -20.65
N PRO A 89 7.53 -2.38 -21.29
CA PRO A 89 8.72 -2.36 -22.12
C PRO A 89 8.53 -1.31 -23.22
N ASN A 90 9.52 -0.45 -23.37
CA ASN A 90 9.51 0.64 -24.33
C ASN A 90 9.56 0.04 -25.75
N GLN A 91 8.43 0.08 -26.45
CA GLN A 91 8.32 -0.38 -27.83
C GLN A 91 8.53 0.82 -28.75
N HIS A 92 9.81 1.10 -29.03
CA HIS A 92 10.23 1.88 -30.19
C HIS A 92 10.70 0.89 -31.26
N ALA A 93 9.94 0.82 -32.34
CA ALA A 93 10.28 0.16 -33.59
C ALA A 93 10.92 1.19 -34.54
#